data_AF-A0A3A2Z2Z6-F1
#
_entry.id   AF-A0A3A2Z2Z6-F1
#
_cell.length_a   1.000
_cell.length_b   1.000
_cell.length_c   1.000
_cell.angle_alpha   90.00
_cell.angle_beta   90.00
_cell.angle_gamma   90.00
#
_symmetry.space_group_name_H-M   'P 1'
#
loop_
_entity.id
_entity.type
_entity.pdbx_description
1 polymer ?
#
loop_
_entity_poly.entity_id
_entity_poly.type
_entity_poly.pdbx_seq_one_letter_code
_entity_poly.pdbx_strand_id
1 'polypeptide(L)'
;MDQRGGAPRPATVREMANLLLAARESTPVQTVGENWVYKFVKRHSELTTRFSRRYNYKRAKCEDLEIIHEWFNCVQRTIIQYRILPKDIYNFDEIGFAMGLIATTKVVTRAEYYGRRSLLQPGNRE
;
A
#
# COMPACT_ATOMS: atom_id res chain seq x y z
N MET A 1 11.24 4.27 2.45
CA MET A 1 9.93 3.61 2.29
C MET A 1 10.13 2.13 2.59
N ASP A 2 9.10 1.39 3.02
CA ASP A 2 9.27 -0.07 3.11
C ASP A 2 9.42 -0.64 1.68
N GLN A 3 10.07 -1.80 1.55
CA GLN A 3 10.23 -2.50 0.27
C GLN A 3 8.88 -2.91 -0.36
N ARG A 4 7.75 -2.65 0.31
CA ARG A 4 6.39 -3.03 -0.08
C ARG A 4 5.55 -1.86 -0.58
N GLY A 5 6.14 -0.68 -0.80
CA GLY A 5 5.43 0.50 -1.32
C GLY A 5 4.35 1.06 -0.38
N GLY A 6 4.40 0.68 0.89
CA GLY A 6 3.50 1.10 1.94
C GLY A 6 3.66 2.57 2.30
N ALA A 7 2.53 3.23 2.57
CA ALA A 7 2.54 4.56 3.14
C ALA A 7 3.26 4.57 4.51
N PRO A 8 4.13 5.55 4.82
CA PRO A 8 4.87 5.54 6.06
C PRO A 8 3.94 5.70 7.27
N ARG A 9 4.13 4.84 8.27
CA ARG A 9 3.42 4.92 9.56
C ARG A 9 4.06 6.02 10.43
N PRO A 10 3.32 6.63 11.37
CA PRO A 10 3.90 7.61 12.29
C PRO A 10 5.17 7.13 13.00
N ALA A 11 5.21 5.86 13.41
CA ALA A 11 6.41 5.25 14.01
C ALA A 11 7.61 5.26 13.04
N THR A 12 7.38 4.89 11.78
CA THR A 12 8.42 4.89 10.73
C THR A 12 8.90 6.31 10.43
N VAL A 13 8.01 7.31 10.41
CA VAL A 13 8.40 8.72 10.24
C VAL A 13 9.27 9.19 11.41
N ARG A 14 8.93 8.80 12.64
CA ARG A 14 9.72 9.12 13.84
C ARG A 14 11.11 8.50 13.77
N GLU A 15 11.19 7.24 13.37
CA GLU A 15 12.45 6.50 13.20
C GLU A 15 13.34 7.16 12.15
N MET A 16 12.77 7.51 10.98
CA MET A 16 13.50 8.24 9.94
C MET A 16 14.04 9.58 10.44
N ALA A 17 13.25 10.33 11.22
CA ALA A 17 13.71 11.59 11.82
C ALA A 17 14.88 11.38 12.79
N ASN A 18 14.83 10.33 13.62
CA ASN A 18 15.92 9.98 14.53
C ASN A 18 17.19 9.54 13.77
N LEU A 19 17.05 8.78 12.68
CA LEU A 19 18.19 8.40 11.84
C LEU A 19 18.88 9.63 11.23
N LEU A 20 18.10 10.61 10.75
CA LEU A 20 18.64 11.86 10.22
C LEU A 20 19.32 12.72 11.29
N LEU A 21 18.82 12.71 12.54
CA LEU A 21 19.48 13.40 13.65
C LEU A 21 20.78 12.72 14.07
N ALA A 22 20.80 11.38 14.10
CA ALA A 22 22.00 10.61 14.42
C ALA A 22 23.11 10.84 13.37
N ALA A 23 22.75 10.92 12.08
CA ALA A 23 23.69 11.20 10.99
C ALA A 23 24.30 12.62 11.04
N ARG A 24 23.73 13.54 11.85
CA ARG A 24 24.28 14.90 12.03
C ARG A 24 25.32 14.98 13.15
N GLU A 25 25.73 13.85 13.73
CA GLU A 25 26.76 13.75 14.78
C GLU A 25 26.54 14.72 15.95
N SER A 26 25.28 15.01 16.26
CA SER A 26 24.94 15.91 17.36
C SER A 26 25.25 15.22 18.68
N THR A 27 26.17 15.80 19.46
CA THR A 27 26.45 15.39 20.84
C THR A 27 25.71 16.34 21.78
N PRO A 28 24.84 15.86 22.69
CA PRO A 28 24.36 14.49 22.86
C PRO A 28 23.38 14.05 21.74
N VAL A 29 23.20 12.73 21.58
CA VAL A 29 22.28 12.15 20.59
C VAL A 29 20.87 12.63 20.87
N GLN A 30 20.36 13.53 20.03
CA GLN A 30 19.02 14.06 20.14
C GLN A 30 18.03 13.10 19.48
N THR A 31 16.95 12.79 20.18
CA THR A 31 15.82 12.05 19.61
C THR A 31 14.58 12.93 19.63
N VAL A 32 13.69 12.71 18.66
CA VAL A 32 12.40 13.40 18.64
C VAL A 32 11.46 12.77 19.68
N GLY A 33 10.69 13.62 20.37
CA GLY A 33 9.67 13.15 21.33
C GLY A 33 8.56 12.33 20.67
N GLU A 34 7.85 11.53 21.47
CA GLU A 34 6.82 10.60 20.97
C GLU A 34 5.73 11.26 20.12
N ASN A 35 5.29 12.45 20.54
CA ASN A 35 4.25 13.22 19.87
C ASN A 35 4.77 14.12 18.74
N TRP A 36 6.07 14.08 18.43
CA TRP A 36 6.68 14.97 17.45
C TRP A 36 6.05 14.81 16.06
N VAL A 37 5.77 13.58 15.62
CA VAL A 37 5.18 13.33 14.29
C VAL A 37 3.78 13.92 14.16
N TYR A 38 2.94 13.81 15.20
CA TYR A 38 1.62 14.42 15.18
C TYR A 38 1.67 15.94 15.16
N LYS A 39 2.60 16.53 15.94
CA LYS A 39 2.85 17.99 15.91
C LYS A 39 3.40 18.43 14.56
N PHE A 40 4.30 17.65 13.96
CA PHE A 40 4.86 17.89 12.63
C PHE A 40 3.76 17.89 11.57
N VAL A 41 2.94 16.84 11.49
CA VAL A 41 1.80 16.80 10.56
C VAL A 41 0.83 17.95 10.80
N LYS A 42 0.55 18.34 12.06
CA LYS A 42 -0.32 19.48 12.36
C LYS A 42 0.23 20.82 11.86
N ARG A 43 1.56 21.00 11.82
CA ARG A 43 2.21 22.23 11.35
C ARG A 43 2.27 22.35 9.83
N HIS A 44 2.21 21.23 9.11
CA HIS A 44 2.30 21.20 7.65
C HIS A 44 0.93 20.85 7.08
N SER A 45 0.16 21.85 6.64
CA SER A 45 -1.17 21.68 6.03
C SER A 45 -1.15 20.78 4.80
N GLU A 46 -0.01 20.64 4.14
CA GLU A 46 0.23 19.72 3.04
C GLU A 46 0.25 18.24 3.45
N LEU A 47 0.25 17.93 4.75
CA LEU A 47 0.28 16.58 5.30
C LEU A 47 -0.99 16.28 6.10
N THR A 48 -1.42 15.02 6.05
CA THR A 48 -2.54 14.52 6.83
C THR A 48 -2.28 13.08 7.28
N THR A 49 -3.03 12.61 8.27
CA THR A 49 -3.03 11.20 8.66
C THR A 49 -4.33 10.55 8.26
N ARG A 50 -4.25 9.38 7.61
CA ARG A 50 -5.42 8.60 7.17
C ARG A 50 -5.28 7.15 7.65
N PHE A 51 -6.40 6.46 7.80
CA PHE A 51 -6.39 5.02 8.05
C PHE A 51 -6.43 4.28 6.71
N SER A 52 -5.44 3.42 6.48
CA SER A 52 -5.49 2.43 5.41
C SER A 52 -6.64 1.45 5.70
N ARG A 53 -7.46 1.11 4.70
CA ARG A 53 -8.55 0.14 4.88
C ARG A 53 -8.00 -1.28 4.83
N ARG A 54 -8.46 -2.11 5.78
CA ARG A 54 -8.20 -3.55 5.82
C ARG A 54 -8.57 -4.21 4.49
N TYR A 55 -7.80 -5.22 4.08
CA TYR A 55 -8.28 -6.24 3.15
C TYR A 55 -9.64 -6.77 3.65
N ASN A 56 -10.62 -6.95 2.75
CA ASN A 56 -11.96 -7.35 3.17
C ASN A 56 -11.89 -8.78 3.72
N TYR A 57 -11.96 -8.92 5.05
CA TYR A 57 -11.86 -10.22 5.73
C TYR A 57 -12.92 -11.23 5.27
N LYS A 58 -14.10 -10.76 4.86
CA LYS A 58 -15.12 -11.63 4.27
C LYS A 58 -14.66 -12.18 2.91
N ARG A 59 -13.97 -11.37 2.10
CA ARG A 59 -13.38 -11.80 0.82
C ARG A 59 -12.29 -12.85 1.04
N ALA A 60 -11.38 -12.60 1.99
CA ALA A 60 -10.34 -13.57 2.36
C ALA A 60 -10.90 -14.93 2.81
N LYS A 61 -12.05 -14.94 3.51
CA LYS A 61 -12.72 -16.17 3.93
C LYS A 61 -13.43 -16.90 2.80
N CYS A 62 -13.79 -16.19 1.74
CA CYS A 62 -14.45 -16.75 0.56
C CYS A 62 -13.44 -17.16 -0.53
N GLU A 63 -12.14 -16.98 -0.30
CA GLU A 63 -11.07 -17.48 -1.17
C GLU A 63 -10.88 -18.99 -0.91
N ASP A 64 -11.81 -19.78 -1.44
CA ASP A 64 -11.70 -21.24 -1.48
C ASP A 64 -10.78 -21.66 -2.63
N LEU A 65 -9.78 -22.48 -2.33
CA LEU A 65 -8.83 -22.98 -3.32
C LEU A 65 -9.52 -23.77 -4.43
N GLU A 66 -10.59 -24.51 -4.12
CA GLU A 66 -11.34 -25.28 -5.10
C GLU A 66 -12.06 -24.35 -6.09
N ILE A 67 -12.76 -23.34 -5.59
CA ILE A 67 -13.47 -22.33 -6.41
C ILE A 67 -12.47 -21.55 -7.29
N ILE A 68 -11.32 -21.18 -6.74
CA ILE A 68 -10.28 -20.47 -7.48
C ILE A 68 -9.73 -21.36 -8.60
N HIS A 69 -9.41 -22.62 -8.32
CA HIS A 69 -8.93 -23.56 -9.34
C HIS A 69 -9.97 -23.82 -10.43
N GLU A 70 -11.24 -24.02 -10.07
CA GLU A 70 -12.32 -24.20 -11.03
C GLU A 70 -12.49 -22.99 -11.94
N TRP A 71 -12.39 -21.77 -11.38
CA TRP A 71 -12.45 -20.54 -12.16
C TRP A 71 -11.31 -20.46 -13.18
N PHE A 72 -10.07 -20.70 -12.76
CA PHE A 72 -8.91 -20.71 -13.68
C PHE A 72 -9.01 -21.79 -14.75
N ASN A 73 -9.50 -22.98 -14.40
CA ASN A 73 -9.77 -24.06 -15.36
C ASN A 73 -10.81 -23.64 -16.40
N CYS A 74 -11.88 -22.94 -15.99
CA CYS A 74 -12.89 -22.42 -16.89
C CYS A 74 -12.32 -21.35 -17.85
N VAL A 75 -11.51 -20.42 -17.32
CA VAL A 75 -10.81 -19.42 -18.13
C VAL A 75 -9.89 -20.08 -19.15
N GLN A 76 -9.09 -21.06 -18.74
CA GLN A 76 -8.18 -21.78 -19.64
C GLN A 76 -8.93 -22.53 -20.75
N ARG A 77 -10.04 -23.21 -20.41
CA ARG A 77 -10.91 -23.86 -21.41
C ARG A 77 -11.46 -22.85 -22.42
N THR A 78 -11.89 -21.69 -21.95
CA THR A 78 -12.42 -20.61 -22.80
C THR A 78 -11.35 -20.08 -23.75
N ILE A 79 -10.13 -19.82 -23.24
CA ILE A 79 -8.99 -19.37 -24.06
C ILE A 79 -8.69 -20.38 -25.18
N ILE A 80 -8.67 -21.68 -24.86
CA ILE A 80 -8.42 -22.76 -25.83
C ILE A 80 -9.58 -22.85 -26.85
N GLN A 81 -10.82 -22.86 -26.38
CA GLN A 81 -12.02 -23.01 -27.22
C GLN A 81 -12.14 -21.88 -28.26
N TYR A 82 -11.89 -20.65 -27.84
CA TYR A 82 -12.00 -19.47 -28.72
C TYR A 82 -10.66 -19.07 -29.36
N ARG A 83 -9.59 -19.84 -29.12
CA ARG A 83 -8.22 -19.56 -29.62
C ARG A 83 -7.78 -18.12 -29.34
N ILE A 84 -8.08 -17.63 -28.14
CA ILE A 84 -7.69 -16.28 -27.70
C ILE A 84 -6.16 -16.25 -27.64
N LEU A 85 -5.53 -15.33 -28.38
CA LEU A 85 -4.09 -15.19 -28.37
C LEU A 85 -3.66 -14.47 -27.08
N PRO A 86 -2.47 -14.78 -26.52
CA PRO A 86 -1.99 -14.10 -25.31
C PRO A 86 -1.96 -12.57 -25.42
N LYS A 87 -1.70 -12.04 -26.62
CA LYS A 87 -1.71 -10.59 -26.92
C LYS A 87 -3.09 -9.95 -26.83
N ASP A 88 -4.16 -10.76 -26.88
CA ASP A 88 -5.54 -10.31 -26.82
C ASP A 88 -6.14 -10.47 -25.41
N ILE A 89 -5.31 -10.87 -24.43
CA ILE A 89 -5.67 -10.94 -23.02
C ILE A 89 -5.27 -9.63 -22.34
N TYR A 90 -6.26 -8.85 -21.95
CA TYR A 90 -6.06 -7.59 -21.25
C TYR A 90 -6.52 -7.74 -19.80
N ASN A 91 -5.69 -7.27 -18.86
CA ASN A 91 -6.10 -7.13 -17.48
C ASN A 91 -6.93 -5.85 -17.34
N PHE A 92 -8.11 -5.94 -16.73
CA PHE A 92 -8.96 -4.79 -16.44
C PHE A 92 -9.03 -4.58 -14.92
N ASP A 93 -7.87 -4.32 -14.31
CA ASP A 93 -7.74 -4.10 -12.88
C ASP A 93 -7.36 -2.64 -12.57
N GLU A 94 -8.35 -1.76 -12.45
CA GLU A 94 -8.09 -0.39 -12.00
C GLU A 94 -7.75 -0.29 -10.50
N ILE A 95 -7.60 -1.42 -9.78
CA ILE A 95 -7.49 -1.42 -8.32
C ILE A 95 -6.40 -2.39 -7.85
N GLY A 96 -5.17 -1.90 -7.86
CA GLY A 96 -4.06 -2.50 -7.13
C GLY A 96 -4.39 -2.61 -5.64
N PHE A 97 -4.67 -3.82 -5.18
CA PHE A 97 -4.69 -4.14 -3.75
C PHE A 97 -3.24 -4.40 -3.31
N ALA A 98 -2.71 -3.58 -2.40
CA ALA A 98 -1.43 -3.90 -1.77
C ALA A 98 -1.59 -5.12 -0.86
N MET A 99 -1.10 -6.24 -1.36
CA MET A 99 -0.92 -7.48 -0.61
C MET A 99 -0.04 -7.20 0.63
N GLY A 100 -0.53 -7.57 1.82
CA GLY A 100 0.22 -7.47 3.08
C GLY A 100 -0.29 -6.45 4.10
N LEU A 101 -1.29 -5.62 3.77
CA LEU A 101 -1.98 -4.76 4.75
C LEU A 101 -3.27 -5.42 5.25
N ILE A 102 -3.09 -6.49 6.03
CA ILE A 102 -4.18 -7.29 6.61
C ILE A 102 -4.92 -6.52 7.72
N ALA A 103 -4.39 -5.37 8.18
CA ALA A 103 -4.94 -4.55 9.26
C ALA A 103 -5.07 -3.07 8.88
N THR A 104 -6.09 -2.42 9.46
CA THR A 104 -6.25 -0.96 9.39
C THR A 104 -5.07 -0.30 10.10
N THR A 105 -4.28 0.48 9.37
CA THR A 105 -3.10 1.17 9.92
C THR A 105 -3.17 2.67 9.66
N LYS A 106 -2.77 3.48 10.65
CA LYS A 106 -2.65 4.93 10.48
C LYS A 106 -1.38 5.24 9.71
N VAL A 107 -1.52 5.99 8.63
CA VAL A 107 -0.43 6.35 7.72
C VAL A 107 -0.39 7.86 7.51
N VAL A 108 0.80 8.40 7.25
CA VAL A 108 1.01 9.81 6.91
C VAL A 108 0.98 9.96 5.39
N THR A 109 0.17 10.89 4.88
CA THR A 109 -0.03 11.15 3.45
C THR A 109 -0.07 12.65 3.17
N ARG A 110 0.01 13.04 1.89
CA ARG A 110 -0.23 14.42 1.47
C ARG A 110 -1.72 14.79 1.62
N ALA A 111 -2.01 16.05 1.91
CA ALA A 111 -3.35 16.56 2.24
C ALA A 111 -4.23 16.81 1.01
N GLU A 112 -3.63 17.23 -0.11
CA GLU A 112 -4.31 17.55 -1.37
C GLU A 112 -4.86 16.33 -2.13
N TYR A 113 -4.55 15.11 -1.66
CA TYR A 113 -4.97 13.90 -2.35
C TYR A 113 -6.44 13.59 -2.08
N TYR A 114 -7.30 14.05 -2.99
CA TYR A 114 -8.68 13.58 -3.16
C TYR A 114 -8.67 12.15 -3.71
N GLY A 115 -8.87 11.16 -2.83
CA GLY A 115 -9.04 9.77 -3.23
C GLY A 115 -8.43 8.79 -2.24
N ARG A 116 -9.03 7.60 -2.11
CA ARG A 116 -8.36 6.50 -1.40
C ARG A 116 -7.11 6.15 -2.19
N ARG A 117 -5.97 6.08 -1.51
CA ARG A 117 -4.76 5.48 -2.06
C ARG A 117 -5.08 4.03 -2.49
N SER A 118 -5.09 3.75 -3.78
CA SER A 118 -4.54 2.49 -4.29
C SER A 118 -3.05 2.54 -3.96
N LEU A 119 -2.63 1.60 -3.14
CA LEU A 119 -1.21 1.45 -2.89
C LEU A 119 -0.65 0.82 -4.16
N LEU A 120 0.16 1.61 -4.87
CA LEU A 120 0.89 1.31 -6.10
C LEU A 120 0.11 1.64 -7.39
N GLN A 121 0.72 2.51 -8.21
CA GLN A 121 0.57 2.42 -9.66
C GLN A 121 1.62 1.43 -10.16
N PRO A 122 1.23 0.37 -10.88
CA PRO A 122 2.12 -0.38 -11.75
C PRO A 122 2.10 0.30 -13.13
N GLY A 123 3.20 0.92 -13.51
CA GLY A 123 3.40 1.41 -14.87
C GLY A 123 4.46 0.58 -15.56
N ASN A 124 4.16 -0.69 -15.88
CA ASN A 124 4.91 -1.39 -16.91
C ASN A 124 4.16 -1.16 -18.23
N ARG A 125 4.70 -0.27 -19.05
CA ARG A 125 4.46 -0.28 -20.49
C ARG A 125 5.59 -1.07 -21.11
N GLU A 126 5.33 -2.36 -21.29
CA GLU A 126 5.77 -3.21 -22.40
C GLU A 126 4.86 -4.43 -22.44
#